data_AF-A0A2N4TXV1-F1
#
_entry.id   AF-A0A2N4TXV1-F1
#
_cell.length_a   1.000
_cell.length_b   1.000
_cell.length_c   1.000
_cell.angle_alpha   90.00
_cell.angle_beta   90.00
_cell.angle_gamma   90.00
#
_symmetry.space_group_name_H-M   'P 1'
#
loop_
_entity.id
_entity.type
_entity.pdbx_description
1 polymer ?
#
loop_
_entity_poly.entity_id
_entity_poly.type
_entity_poly.pdbx_seq_one_letter_code
_entity_poly.pdbx_strand_id
1 'polypeptide(L)'
;MKVHVTPLKLGGIMKQKWMRAMGGTRGVLRLNTKRDTIDRLSTRVAELIQTEDKREWMLFDAELVWANGSQLLLKGYERRVSGIDTITDYAQTWLVRFPAPGDIGGPAPEHSEAAPPTEEQIENALVEAGV
;
A
#
# COMPACT_ATOMS: atom_id res chain seq x y z
N MET A 1 -15.20 -5.47 -4.33
CA MET A 1 -14.85 -5.10 -5.72
C MET A 1 -13.37 -5.38 -5.95
N LYS A 2 -12.94 -5.85 -7.14
CA LYS A 2 -11.50 -6.07 -7.41
C LYS A 2 -10.81 -4.72 -7.60
N VAL A 3 -9.69 -4.50 -6.91
CA VAL A 3 -8.93 -3.26 -6.89
C VAL A 3 -7.43 -3.54 -6.95
N HIS A 4 -6.66 -2.51 -7.27
CA HIS A 4 -5.22 -2.48 -7.04
C HIS A 4 -4.92 -1.59 -5.83
N VAL A 5 -4.13 -2.09 -4.89
CA VAL A 5 -3.75 -1.37 -3.67
C VAL A 5 -2.25 -1.17 -3.65
N THR A 6 -1.81 0.05 -3.39
CA THR A 6 -0.40 0.38 -3.21
C THR A 6 -0.20 1.06 -1.84
N PRO A 7 0.62 0.49 -0.94
CA PRO A 7 0.90 1.13 0.34
C PRO A 7 1.89 2.29 0.14
N LEU A 8 1.62 3.46 0.74
CA LEU A 8 2.42 4.68 0.59
C LEU A 8 3.33 4.99 1.78
N LYS A 9 3.00 4.48 2.98
CA LYS A 9 3.76 4.66 4.22
C LYS A 9 3.77 3.37 5.01
N LEU A 10 4.93 2.96 5.54
CA LEU A 10 5.03 1.83 6.45
C LEU A 10 5.93 2.23 7.62
N GLY A 11 5.34 2.28 8.82
CA GLY A 11 6.06 2.66 10.04
C GLY A 11 6.43 4.15 10.12
N GLY A 12 5.54 5.05 9.70
CA GLY A 12 5.73 6.51 9.85
C GLY A 12 6.69 7.17 8.86
N ILE A 13 7.50 6.40 8.14
CA ILE A 13 8.42 6.88 7.11
C ILE A 13 7.70 6.87 5.75
N MET A 14 7.78 7.99 5.02
CA MET A 14 7.33 8.10 3.62
C MET A 14 8.32 7.28 2.76
N LYS A 15 7.91 6.10 2.30
CA LYS A 15 8.88 5.14 1.73
C LYS A 15 9.18 5.44 0.26
N GLN A 16 10.48 5.59 -0.04
CA GLN A 16 11.11 5.55 -1.35
C GLN A 16 10.97 4.14 -2.00
N LYS A 17 11.05 4.11 -3.33
CA LYS A 17 10.74 3.05 -4.32
C LYS A 17 10.99 1.55 -3.99
N TRP A 18 11.70 1.15 -2.92
CA TRP A 18 12.32 -0.19 -2.82
C TRP A 18 11.96 -1.05 -1.60
N MET A 19 11.05 -0.64 -0.71
CA MET A 19 10.67 -1.46 0.46
C MET A 19 9.19 -1.88 0.45
N ARG A 20 8.93 -3.08 -0.06
CA ARG A 20 7.61 -3.70 -0.21
C ARG A 20 7.35 -4.71 0.92
N ALA A 21 6.50 -4.38 1.89
CA ALA A 21 5.91 -5.41 2.76
C ALA A 21 4.72 -6.09 2.07
N MET A 22 3.81 -5.30 1.49
CA MET A 22 2.70 -5.78 0.66
C MET A 22 3.02 -5.76 -0.85
N GLY A 23 3.86 -4.82 -1.31
CA GLY A 23 3.97 -4.54 -2.75
C GLY A 23 2.68 -3.91 -3.30
N GLY A 24 2.67 -3.53 -4.57
CA GLY A 24 1.41 -3.21 -5.25
C GLY A 24 0.64 -4.51 -5.46
N THR A 25 -0.53 -4.66 -4.83
CA THR A 25 -1.27 -5.93 -4.79
C THR A 25 -2.67 -5.76 -5.34
N ARG A 26 -3.11 -6.73 -6.14
CA ARG A 26 -4.48 -6.81 -6.66
C ARG A 26 -5.28 -7.76 -5.79
N GLY A 27 -6.51 -7.41 -5.48
CA GLY A 27 -7.40 -8.24 -4.67
C GLY A 27 -8.80 -7.68 -4.61
N VAL A 28 -9.66 -8.31 -3.83
CA VAL A 28 -11.00 -7.81 -3.54
C VAL A 28 -10.95 -6.97 -2.27
N LEU A 29 -11.22 -5.67 -2.41
CA LEU A 29 -11.38 -4.79 -1.25
C LEU A 29 -12.76 -4.98 -0.65
N ARG A 30 -12.79 -5.18 0.67
CA ARG A 30 -13.99 -5.17 1.52
C ARG A 30 -13.81 -4.13 2.62
N LEU A 31 -14.86 -3.35 2.84
CA LEU A 31 -14.94 -2.43 3.97
C LEU A 31 -15.99 -2.95 4.92
N ASN A 32 -15.64 -3.06 6.20
CA ASN A 32 -16.47 -3.68 7.21
C ASN A 32 -16.13 -3.12 8.60
N THR A 33 -16.97 -3.46 9.58
CA THR A 33 -16.68 -3.18 10.99
C THR A 33 -16.38 -4.52 11.65
N LYS A 34 -15.23 -4.62 12.33
CA LYS A 34 -14.84 -5.80 13.11
C LYS A 34 -14.64 -5.41 14.56
N ARG A 35 -14.96 -6.32 15.46
CA ARG A 35 -14.57 -6.19 16.86
C ARG A 35 -13.10 -6.59 16.97
N ASP A 36 -12.26 -5.63 17.32
CA ASP A 36 -10.86 -5.86 17.61
C ASP A 36 -10.75 -6.73 18.87
N THR A 37 -10.05 -7.86 18.76
CA THR A 37 -9.88 -8.79 19.89
C THR A 37 -8.90 -8.28 20.94
N ILE A 38 -8.03 -7.34 20.56
CA ILE A 38 -7.02 -6.75 21.44
C ILE A 38 -7.63 -5.56 22.18
N ASP A 39 -8.11 -4.56 21.44
CA ASP A 39 -8.65 -3.34 22.03
C ASP A 39 -10.11 -3.50 22.50
N ARG A 40 -10.75 -4.63 22.17
CA ARG A 40 -12.15 -4.96 22.48
C ARG A 40 -13.19 -3.99 21.93
N LEU A 41 -12.77 -3.06 21.06
CA LEU A 41 -13.58 -2.05 20.42
C LEU A 41 -13.99 -2.48 19.00
N SER A 42 -15.14 -2.01 18.54
CA SER A 42 -15.53 -2.13 17.14
C SER A 42 -14.75 -1.10 16.33
N THR A 43 -13.96 -1.55 15.36
CA THR A 43 -13.17 -0.72 14.46
C THR A 43 -13.61 -0.92 13.02
N ARG A 44 -13.52 0.15 12.23
CA ARG A 44 -13.64 0.07 10.77
C ARG A 44 -12.38 -0.58 10.23
N VAL A 45 -12.56 -1.50 9.29
CA VAL A 45 -11.48 -2.27 8.71
C VAL A 45 -11.61 -2.23 7.19
N ALA A 46 -10.47 -2.07 6.52
CA ALA A 46 -10.34 -2.33 5.10
C ALA A 46 -9.53 -3.61 4.89
N GLU A 47 -10.17 -4.59 4.27
CA GLU A 47 -9.58 -5.90 3.99
C GLU A 47 -9.30 -6.04 2.50
N LEU A 48 -8.08 -6.44 2.16
CA LEU A 48 -7.74 -6.88 0.82
C LEU A 48 -7.56 -8.39 0.84
N ILE A 49 -8.53 -9.08 0.26
CA ILE A 49 -8.58 -10.55 0.20
C ILE A 49 -8.45 -11.03 -1.24
N GLN A 50 -8.35 -12.35 -1.45
CA GLN A 50 -8.24 -12.96 -2.80
C GLN A 50 -7.10 -12.34 -3.62
N THR A 51 -5.96 -12.12 -2.96
CA THR A 51 -4.75 -11.59 -3.58
C THR A 51 -3.98 -12.69 -4.32
N GLU A 52 -3.07 -12.28 -5.21
CA GLU A 52 -2.22 -13.20 -5.97
C GLU A 52 -1.28 -14.02 -5.05
N ASP A 53 -0.80 -13.42 -3.96
CA ASP A 53 0.03 -14.08 -2.94
C ASP A 53 -0.79 -14.88 -1.90
N LYS A 54 -2.12 -14.93 -2.05
CA LYS A 54 -3.08 -15.56 -1.13
C LYS A 54 -3.01 -15.03 0.31
N ARG A 55 -2.34 -13.91 0.55
CA ARG A 55 -2.29 -13.26 1.86
C ARG A 55 -3.46 -12.30 2.02
N GLU A 56 -4.08 -12.35 3.19
CA GLU A 56 -5.07 -11.35 3.56
C GLU A 56 -4.37 -10.15 4.18
N TRP A 57 -4.64 -8.97 3.64
CA TRP A 57 -4.14 -7.71 4.18
C TRP A 57 -5.25 -6.97 4.88
N MET A 58 -4.93 -6.38 6.03
CA MET A 58 -5.90 -5.71 6.87
C MET A 58 -5.36 -4.35 7.31
N LEU A 59 -6.19 -3.32 7.10
CA LEU A 59 -5.97 -1.98 7.60
C LEU A 59 -7.02 -1.71 8.68
N PHE A 60 -6.58 -1.62 9.93
CA PHE A 60 -7.41 -1.26 11.07
C PHE A 60 -7.57 0.25 11.18
N ASP A 61 -8.64 0.66 11.86
CA ASP A 61 -9.12 2.04 11.94
C ASP A 61 -9.09 2.75 10.58
N ALA A 62 -9.71 2.10 9.59
CA ALA A 62 -9.65 2.55 8.21
C ALA A 62 -10.48 3.82 8.00
N GLU A 63 -9.80 4.90 7.63
CA GLU A 63 -10.36 6.21 7.32
C GLU A 63 -10.15 6.59 5.86
N LEU A 64 -11.20 7.07 5.19
CA LEU A 64 -11.08 7.69 3.87
C LEU A 64 -10.55 9.12 4.02
N VAL A 65 -9.35 9.38 3.50
CA VAL A 65 -8.71 10.71 3.61
C VAL A 65 -8.73 11.48 2.30
N TRP A 66 -8.89 10.79 1.16
CA TRP A 66 -9.00 11.43 -0.15
C TRP A 66 -9.68 10.51 -1.16
N ALA A 67 -10.42 11.10 -2.11
CA ALA A 67 -11.05 10.40 -3.21
C ALA A 67 -10.99 11.27 -4.48
N ASN A 68 -10.65 10.67 -5.62
CA ASN A 68 -10.75 11.31 -6.92
C ASN A 68 -11.01 10.26 -8.01
N GLY A 69 -12.15 10.36 -8.67
CA GLY A 69 -12.54 9.43 -9.73
C GLY A 69 -12.46 7.97 -9.28
N SER A 70 -11.61 7.18 -9.93
CA SER A 70 -11.38 5.76 -9.63
C SER A 70 -10.31 5.52 -8.56
N GLN A 71 -9.89 6.53 -7.82
CA GLN A 71 -8.84 6.42 -6.80
C GLN A 71 -9.35 6.85 -5.43
N LEU A 72 -8.96 6.09 -4.41
CA LEU A 72 -9.20 6.40 -3.01
C LEU A 72 -7.89 6.29 -2.24
N LEU A 73 -7.76 7.12 -1.21
CA LEU A 73 -6.68 7.03 -0.24
C LEU A 73 -7.27 6.67 1.12
N LEU A 74 -6.90 5.50 1.62
CA LEU A 74 -7.28 5.03 2.94
C LEU A 74 -6.08 5.18 3.89
N LYS A 75 -6.33 5.64 5.11
CA LYS A 75 -5.36 5.68 6.20
C LYS A 75 -5.81 4.74 7.30
N GLY A 76 -4.86 4.17 8.02
CA GLY A 76 -5.12 3.35 9.20
C GLY A 76 -3.81 2.77 9.72
N TYR A 77 -3.87 1.60 10.33
CA TYR A 77 -2.68 0.87 10.76
C TYR A 77 -2.73 -0.62 10.37
N GLU A 78 -1.56 -1.18 10.07
CA GLU A 78 -1.33 -2.62 9.96
C GLU A 78 -0.82 -3.11 11.32
N ARG A 79 -1.53 -4.08 11.90
CA ARG A 79 -1.13 -4.69 13.15
C ARG A 79 -0.29 -5.93 12.87
N ARG A 80 0.87 -6.03 13.52
CA ARG A 80 1.69 -7.24 13.53
C ARG A 80 1.82 -7.80 14.92
N VAL A 81 1.59 -9.10 15.05
CA VAL A 81 1.83 -9.86 16.27
C VAL A 81 3.14 -10.63 16.06
N SER A 82 4.14 -10.36 16.89
CA SER A 82 5.44 -11.03 16.87
C SER A 82 5.68 -11.75 18.20
N GLY A 83 5.97 -13.05 18.15
CA GLY A 83 6.17 -13.86 19.37
C GLY A 83 4.86 -14.11 20.13
N ILE A 84 4.96 -14.26 21.46
CA ILE A 84 3.82 -14.66 22.30
C ILE A 84 2.91 -13.47 22.65
N ASP A 85 3.43 -12.24 22.81
CA ASP A 85 2.61 -11.10 23.27
C ASP A 85 3.00 -9.72 22.71
N THR A 86 3.94 -9.62 21.77
CA THR A 86 4.32 -8.29 21.23
C THR A 86 3.43 -7.90 20.06
N ILE A 87 2.60 -6.88 20.28
CA ILE A 87 1.76 -6.26 19.25
C ILE A 87 2.42 -4.94 18.83
N THR A 88 2.67 -4.79 17.53
CA THR A 88 3.18 -3.55 16.95
C THR A 88 2.22 -3.05 15.88
N ASP A 89 1.73 -1.83 16.07
CA ASP A 89 0.86 -1.15 15.13
C ASP A 89 1.67 -0.20 14.25
N TYR A 90 1.64 -0.45 12.94
CA TYR A 90 2.34 0.36 11.95
C TYR A 90 1.34 1.24 11.22
N ALA A 91 1.50 2.56 11.35
CA ALA A 91 0.73 3.51 10.55
C ALA A 91 0.93 3.23 9.05
N GLN A 92 -0.19 3.17 8.32
CA GLN A 92 -0.28 2.78 6.92
C GLN A 92 -1.18 3.72 6.15
N THR A 93 -0.92 3.81 4.84
CA THR A 93 -1.78 4.53 3.91
C THR A 93 -1.86 3.74 2.62
N TRP A 94 -3.06 3.40 2.19
CA TRP A 94 -3.33 2.60 1.00
C TRP A 94 -3.90 3.48 -0.10
N LEU A 95 -3.20 3.58 -1.23
CA LEU A 95 -3.76 4.09 -2.46
C LEU A 95 -4.50 2.95 -3.16
N VAL A 96 -5.83 3.04 -3.18
CA VAL A 96 -6.73 2.09 -3.83
C VAL A 96 -7.11 2.63 -5.21
N ARG A 97 -6.97 1.80 -6.23
CA ARG A 97 -7.38 2.10 -7.61
C ARG A 97 -8.40 1.08 -8.08
N PHE A 98 -9.54 1.57 -8.54
CA PHE A 98 -10.55 0.78 -9.21
C PHE A 98 -10.19 0.64 -10.70
N PRO A 99 -10.29 -0.57 -11.27
CA PRO A 99 -10.11 -0.73 -12.71
C PRO A 99 -11.20 0.05 -13.45
N ALA A 100 -10.81 0.79 -14.48
CA ALA A 100 -11.78 1.47 -15.35
C ALA A 100 -12.53 0.44 -16.21
N PRO A 101 -13.76 0.75 -16.70
CA PRO A 101 -14.42 -0.08 -17.69
C PRO A 101 -13.52 -0.23 -18.93
N GLY A 102 -12.96 -1.42 -19.15
CA GLY A 102 -11.98 -1.71 -20.22
C GLY A 102 -10.63 -2.24 -19.73
N ASP A 103 -10.28 -2.04 -18.45
CA ASP A 103 -9.08 -2.61 -17.81
C ASP A 103 -9.32 -4.09 -17.43
N ILE A 104 -9.50 -4.96 -18.43
CA ILE A 104 -9.44 -6.41 -18.22
C ILE A 104 -7.99 -6.84 -18.40
N GLY A 105 -7.30 -7.03 -17.27
CA GLY A 105 -6.23 -8.03 -17.18
C GLY A 105 -4.95 -7.74 -17.97
N GLY A 106 -4.56 -6.48 -18.15
CA GLY A 106 -3.15 -6.20 -18.42
C GLY A 106 -2.28 -6.64 -17.23
N PRO A 107 -1.08 -7.21 -17.45
CA PRO A 107 -0.13 -7.38 -16.35
C PRO A 107 -0.02 -6.06 -15.59
N ALA A 108 0.20 -6.10 -14.27
CA ALA A 108 0.63 -4.89 -13.57
C ALA A 108 1.69 -4.24 -14.44
N PRO A 109 1.65 -2.92 -14.73
CA PRO A 109 2.66 -2.31 -15.58
C PRO A 109 3.98 -2.78 -15.03
N GLU A 110 4.70 -3.58 -15.84
CA GLU A 110 6.09 -3.87 -15.56
C GLU A 110 6.66 -2.48 -15.43
N HIS A 111 7.06 -2.12 -14.21
CA HIS A 111 7.89 -0.96 -14.03
C HIS A 111 9.07 -1.27 -14.93
N SER A 112 9.09 -0.64 -16.11
CA SER A 112 10.27 -0.56 -16.94
C SER A 112 11.35 -0.15 -15.96
N GLU A 113 12.19 -1.13 -15.64
CA GLU A 113 13.36 -0.96 -14.81
C GLU A 113 14.20 0.02 -15.63
N ALA A 114 13.99 1.32 -15.38
CA ALA A 114 14.86 2.33 -15.93
C ALA A 114 16.25 1.90 -15.50
N ALA A 115 17.08 1.59 -16.49
CA ALA A 115 18.44 1.14 -16.26
C ALA A 115 19.08 2.06 -15.22
N PRO A 116 19.87 1.52 -14.28
CA PRO A 116 20.58 2.35 -13.32
C PRO A 116 21.33 3.45 -14.09
N PRO A 117 21.29 4.71 -13.63
CA PRO A 117 21.92 5.81 -14.33
C PRO A 117 23.40 5.49 -14.53
N THR A 118 23.92 5.81 -15.71
CA THR A 118 25.34 5.63 -16.01
C THR A 118 26.18 6.60 -15.20
N GLU A 119 27.45 6.27 -14.99
CA GLU A 119 28.40 7.07 -14.22
C GLU A 119 28.49 8.52 -14.75
N GLU A 120 28.40 8.68 -16.07
CA GLU A 120 28.34 9.98 -16.76
C GLU A 120 27.08 10.81 -16.42
N GLN A 121 25.94 10.16 -16.17
CA GLN A 121 24.71 10.85 -15.76
C GLN A 121 24.78 11.31 -14.30
N ILE A 122 25.50 10.56 -13.46
CA ILE A 122 25.72 10.90 -12.06
C ILE A 122 26.67 12.10 -11.95
N GLU A 123 27.77 12.11 -12.72
CA GLU A 123 28.71 13.23 -12.73
C GLU A 123 28.05 14.53 -13.22
N ASN A 124 27.28 14.48 -14.30
CA ASN A 124 26.59 15.67 -14.82
C ASN A 124 25.58 16.25 -13.81
N ALA A 125 24.85 15.40 -13.09
CA ALA A 125 23.91 15.85 -12.06
C ALA A 125 24.62 16.49 -10.84
N LEU A 126 25.82 16.02 -10.50
CA LEU A 126 26.63 16.60 -9.42
C LEU A 126 27.22 17.96 -9.83
N VAL A 127 27.58 18.14 -11.10
CA VAL A 127 28.04 19.43 -11.65
C VAL A 127 26.90 20.45 -11.68
N GLU A 128 25.69 20.04 -12.09
CA GLU A 128 24.51 20.94 -12.10
C GLU A 128 24.03 21.34 -10.70
N ALA A 129 24.19 20.47 -9.70
CA ALA A 129 23.81 20.77 -8.31
C ALA A 129 24.81 21.67 -7.57
N GLY A 130 25.96 21.98 -8.18
CA GLY A 130 27.09 22.72 -7.59
C GLY A 130 27.17 24.20 -7.94
N VAL A 131 26.10 24.84 -8.44
CA VAL A 131 26.05 26.29 -8.74
C VAL A 131 25.07 27.02 -7.81
#